data_AF-A0A1X1L0L5-F1
#
_entry.id   AF-A0A1X1L0L5-F1
#
_cell.length_a   1.000
_cell.length_b   1.000
_cell.length_c   1.000
_cell.angle_alpha   90.00
_cell.angle_beta   90.00
_cell.angle_gamma   90.00
#
_symmetry.space_group_name_H-M   'P 1'
#
loop_
_entity.id
_entity.type
_entity.pdbx_description
1 polymer ?
#
loop_
_entity_poly.entity_id
_entity_poly.type
_entity_poly.pdbx_seq_one_letter_code
_entity_poly.pdbx_strand_id
1 'polypeptide(L)'
;AEEKAQAKEDAKAKADAAKQAIDNATTNDAVTQAKNAGATSVDSVTPTPTAKPAAKQAIDDALKAKNDAIDANNDLTAEEKAQAKEDAKAKADAARQAIDNATTNDAVTQAKNAGVTSVDSVTPTPTAKPAAKQAIDDALKVKNDAIDANNDLTAEEKAKAKEDAKAKADAAKQAIDNATTNDAVEQAKNDGATSISSVTPTPTAKPAAKQVIDDSLKAKNDAIDANNDLTAE
;
A
#
# COMPACT_ATOMS: atom_id res chain seq x y z
N ALA A 1 28.13 -9.97 25.75
CA ALA A 1 29.38 -10.15 26.53
C ALA A 1 29.08 -10.85 27.85
N GLU A 2 28.00 -10.49 28.56
CA GLU A 2 27.63 -11.14 29.83
C GLU A 2 27.50 -12.66 29.74
N GLU A 3 26.83 -13.24 28.73
CA GLU A 3 26.65 -14.71 28.64
C GLU A 3 28.00 -15.46 28.54
N LYS A 4 28.95 -14.88 27.78
CA LYS A 4 30.31 -15.42 27.65
C LYS A 4 31.12 -15.24 28.94
N ALA A 5 30.94 -14.13 29.64
CA ALA A 5 31.58 -13.90 30.93
C ALA A 5 31.07 -14.89 31.98
N GLN A 6 29.75 -15.07 32.06
CA GLN A 6 29.10 -16.00 32.98
C GLN A 6 29.55 -17.45 32.73
N ALA A 7 29.63 -17.88 31.46
CA ALA A 7 30.11 -19.22 31.13
C ALA A 7 31.59 -19.42 31.50
N LYS A 8 32.43 -18.39 31.31
CA LYS A 8 33.83 -18.45 31.76
C LYS A 8 33.94 -18.52 33.28
N GLU A 9 33.06 -17.81 33.99
CA GLU A 9 33.01 -17.83 35.45
C GLU A 9 32.56 -19.20 35.99
N ASP A 10 31.52 -19.80 35.40
CA ASP A 10 31.08 -21.16 35.75
C ASP A 10 32.17 -22.21 35.46
N ALA A 11 32.82 -22.13 34.28
CA ALA A 11 33.95 -22.99 33.96
C ALA A 11 35.12 -22.82 34.94
N LYS A 12 35.41 -21.58 35.35
CA LYS A 12 36.43 -21.29 36.35
C LYS A 12 36.06 -21.85 37.71
N ALA A 13 34.82 -21.67 38.17
CA ALA A 13 34.35 -22.21 39.44
C ALA A 13 34.43 -23.75 39.48
N LYS A 14 34.03 -24.43 38.40
CA LYS A 14 34.16 -25.88 38.25
C LYS A 14 35.62 -26.34 38.24
N ALA A 15 36.50 -25.61 37.55
CA ALA A 15 37.93 -25.90 37.53
C ALA A 15 38.58 -25.71 38.90
N ASP A 16 38.22 -24.66 39.63
CA ASP A 16 38.73 -24.40 40.98
C ASP A 16 38.25 -25.47 41.98
N ALA A 17 36.98 -25.90 41.89
CA ALA A 17 36.45 -27.01 42.69
C ALA A 17 37.17 -28.35 42.38
N ALA A 18 37.46 -28.62 41.11
CA ALA A 18 38.21 -29.81 40.70
C ALA A 18 39.64 -29.82 41.26
N LYS A 19 40.33 -28.67 41.26
CA LYS A 19 41.68 -28.54 41.86
C LYS A 19 41.65 -28.80 43.35
N GLN A 20 40.68 -28.24 44.08
CA GLN A 20 40.50 -28.51 45.51
C GLN A 20 40.25 -30.00 45.79
N ALA A 21 39.48 -30.70 44.95
CA ALA A 21 39.26 -32.13 45.08
C ALA A 21 40.53 -32.95 44.88
N ILE A 22 41.42 -32.52 43.97
CA ILE A 22 42.74 -33.13 43.76
C ILE A 22 43.66 -32.87 44.96
N ASP A 23 43.70 -31.63 45.47
CA ASP A 23 44.52 -31.27 46.64
C ASP A 23 44.14 -32.08 47.89
N ASN A 24 42.86 -32.44 48.02
CA ASN A 24 42.33 -33.26 49.12
C ASN A 24 42.52 -34.78 48.93
N ALA A 25 42.95 -35.24 47.75
CA ALA A 25 43.06 -36.66 47.45
C ALA A 25 44.33 -37.28 48.07
N THR A 26 44.18 -38.37 48.83
CA THR A 26 45.29 -39.02 49.55
C THR A 26 45.87 -40.25 48.82
N THR A 27 45.33 -40.62 47.66
CA THR A 27 45.78 -41.76 46.85
C THR A 27 45.79 -41.42 45.36
N ASN A 28 46.62 -42.14 44.58
CA ASN A 28 46.71 -41.96 43.13
C ASN A 28 45.36 -42.24 42.43
N ASP A 29 44.59 -43.22 42.92
CA ASP A 29 43.28 -43.54 42.38
C ASP A 29 42.28 -42.41 42.62
N ALA A 30 42.30 -41.81 43.82
CA ALA A 30 41.46 -40.66 44.15
C ALA A 30 41.83 -39.43 43.31
N VAL A 31 43.13 -39.18 43.10
CA VAL A 31 43.61 -38.13 42.17
C VAL A 31 43.09 -38.38 40.75
N THR A 32 43.16 -39.62 40.27
CA THR A 32 42.69 -39.99 38.93
C THR A 32 41.17 -39.80 38.78
N GLN A 33 40.38 -40.20 39.77
CA GLN A 33 38.94 -39.96 39.78
C GLN A 33 38.61 -38.46 39.82
N ALA A 34 39.24 -37.68 40.71
CA ALA A 34 39.00 -36.25 40.84
C ALA A 34 39.38 -35.50 39.55
N LYS A 35 40.48 -35.87 38.91
CA LYS A 35 40.88 -35.36 37.58
C LYS A 35 39.79 -35.64 36.54
N ASN A 36 39.34 -36.88 36.41
CA ASN A 36 38.37 -37.27 35.38
C ASN A 36 37.02 -36.56 35.61
N ALA A 37 36.52 -36.56 36.84
CA ALA A 37 35.29 -35.85 37.21
C ALA A 37 35.41 -34.33 36.97
N GLY A 38 36.55 -33.73 37.33
CA GLY A 38 36.84 -32.33 37.10
C GLY A 38 36.85 -31.94 35.63
N ALA A 39 37.50 -32.75 34.78
CA ALA A 39 37.51 -32.56 33.33
C ALA A 39 36.08 -32.61 32.76
N THR A 40 35.30 -33.65 33.10
CA THR A 40 33.90 -33.77 32.67
C THR A 40 33.04 -32.59 33.15
N SER A 41 33.25 -32.12 34.38
CA SER A 41 32.51 -30.98 34.93
C SER A 41 32.80 -29.69 34.15
N VAL A 42 34.07 -29.37 33.91
CA VAL A 42 34.44 -28.18 33.11
C VAL A 42 33.92 -28.29 31.67
N ASP A 43 34.06 -29.46 31.04
CA ASP A 43 33.57 -29.71 29.68
C ASP A 43 32.04 -29.62 29.55
N SER A 44 31.30 -29.79 30.66
CA SER A 44 29.84 -29.65 30.67
C SER A 44 29.33 -28.21 30.53
N VAL A 45 30.23 -27.21 30.64
CA VAL A 45 29.85 -25.80 30.57
C VAL A 45 29.46 -25.43 29.14
N THR A 46 28.17 -25.24 28.94
CA THR A 46 27.59 -24.91 27.63
C THR A 46 26.81 -23.59 27.73
N PRO A 47 27.30 -22.48 27.15
CA PRO A 47 26.55 -21.22 27.14
C PRO A 47 25.31 -21.32 26.25
N THR A 48 24.18 -20.81 26.72
CA THR A 48 22.96 -20.67 25.91
C THR A 48 22.81 -19.22 25.45
N PRO A 49 22.81 -18.93 24.13
CA PRO A 49 22.59 -17.58 23.64
C PRO A 49 21.11 -17.20 23.76
N THR A 50 20.81 -16.10 24.44
CA THR A 50 19.42 -15.64 24.68
C THR A 50 19.18 -14.25 24.10
N ALA A 51 20.14 -13.33 24.23
CA ALA A 51 19.97 -11.94 23.83
C ALA A 51 19.78 -11.75 22.31
N LYS A 52 20.68 -12.33 21.49
CA LYS A 52 20.61 -12.18 20.02
C LYS A 52 19.40 -12.87 19.40
N PRO A 53 19.04 -14.12 19.76
CA PRO A 53 17.83 -14.75 19.23
C PRO A 53 16.56 -13.96 19.56
N ALA A 54 16.40 -13.49 20.81
CA ALA A 54 15.25 -12.67 21.20
C ALA A 54 15.18 -11.33 20.43
N ALA A 55 16.33 -10.69 20.23
CA ALA A 55 16.41 -9.46 19.43
C ALA A 55 16.02 -9.69 17.97
N LYS A 56 16.47 -10.78 17.35
CA LYS A 56 16.11 -11.12 15.95
C LYS A 56 14.62 -11.46 15.82
N GLN A 57 14.06 -12.18 16.78
CA GLN A 57 12.62 -12.44 16.82
C GLN A 57 11.82 -11.15 16.85
N ALA A 58 12.23 -10.15 17.63
CA ALA A 58 11.57 -8.85 17.66
C ALA A 58 11.64 -8.10 16.31
N ILE A 59 12.72 -8.28 15.53
CA ILE A 59 12.82 -7.74 14.17
C ILE A 59 11.86 -8.48 13.22
N ASP A 60 11.75 -9.80 13.35
CA ASP A 60 10.84 -10.61 12.53
C ASP A 60 9.37 -10.27 12.82
N ASP A 61 9.02 -10.08 14.09
CA ASP A 61 7.68 -9.65 14.52
C ASP A 61 7.34 -8.26 13.98
N ALA A 62 8.28 -7.31 14.07
CA ALA A 62 8.10 -5.96 13.50
C ALA A 62 7.93 -5.99 11.98
N LEU A 63 8.76 -6.77 11.27
CA LEU A 63 8.65 -6.94 9.82
C LEU A 63 7.30 -7.56 9.43
N LYS A 64 6.85 -8.57 10.18
CA LYS A 64 5.54 -9.19 9.94
C LYS A 64 4.41 -8.17 10.13
N ALA A 65 4.39 -7.47 11.27
CA ALA A 65 3.39 -6.45 11.54
C ALA A 65 3.39 -5.35 10.46
N LYS A 66 4.57 -4.99 9.97
CA LYS A 66 4.70 -3.99 8.92
C LYS A 66 4.17 -4.47 7.57
N ASN A 67 4.48 -5.70 7.18
CA ASN A 67 3.94 -6.31 5.97
C ASN A 67 2.42 -6.45 6.05
N ASP A 68 1.87 -6.84 7.20
CA ASP A 68 0.42 -6.93 7.41
C ASP A 68 -0.26 -5.55 7.24
N ALA A 69 0.36 -4.47 7.76
CA ALA A 69 -0.14 -3.11 7.58
C ALA A 69 -0.07 -2.63 6.12
N ILE A 70 1.00 -2.98 5.38
CA ILE A 70 1.13 -2.70 3.94
C ILE A 70 0.04 -3.46 3.15
N ASP A 71 -0.21 -4.72 3.50
CA ASP A 71 -1.22 -5.54 2.84
C ASP A 71 -2.64 -5.03 3.06
N ALA A 72 -2.94 -4.53 4.26
CA ALA A 72 -4.22 -3.94 4.60
C ALA A 72 -4.49 -2.58 3.91
N ASN A 73 -3.47 -1.92 3.37
CA ASN A 73 -3.65 -0.66 2.66
C ASN A 73 -4.21 -0.92 1.24
N ASN A 74 -5.50 -0.67 1.06
CA ASN A 74 -6.21 -0.89 -0.21
C ASN A 74 -6.02 0.23 -1.24
N ASP A 75 -5.40 1.35 -0.85
CA ASP A 75 -5.08 2.41 -1.80
C ASP A 75 -3.85 2.06 -2.65
N LEU A 76 -2.98 1.17 -2.14
CA LEU A 76 -1.81 0.69 -2.85
C LEU A 76 -2.15 -0.40 -3.86
N THR A 77 -1.47 -0.36 -5.00
CA THR A 77 -1.43 -1.48 -5.95
C THR A 77 -0.46 -2.58 -5.48
N ALA A 78 -0.54 -3.75 -6.10
CA ALA A 78 0.35 -4.87 -5.81
C ALA A 78 1.83 -4.50 -6.00
N GLU A 79 2.14 -3.70 -7.02
CA GLU A 79 3.49 -3.23 -7.32
C GLU A 79 4.01 -2.28 -6.21
N GLU A 80 3.18 -1.32 -5.78
CA GLU A 80 3.53 -0.40 -4.70
C GLU A 80 3.71 -1.14 -3.36
N LYS A 81 2.87 -2.15 -3.09
CA LYS A 81 3.02 -3.02 -1.91
C LYS A 81 4.33 -3.81 -1.97
N ALA A 82 4.66 -4.41 -3.12
CA ALA A 82 5.88 -5.19 -3.28
C ALA A 82 7.13 -4.35 -3.00
N GLN A 83 7.19 -3.14 -3.56
CA GLN A 83 8.30 -2.21 -3.34
C GLN A 83 8.44 -1.83 -1.85
N ALA A 84 7.32 -1.60 -1.18
CA ALA A 84 7.30 -1.26 0.25
C ALA A 84 7.77 -2.43 1.13
N LYS A 85 7.34 -3.66 0.82
CA LYS A 85 7.77 -4.87 1.55
C LYS A 85 9.25 -5.16 1.33
N GLU A 86 9.77 -4.92 0.13
CA GLU A 86 11.20 -5.06 -0.15
C GLU A 86 12.02 -4.07 0.68
N ASP A 87 11.58 -2.81 0.78
CA ASP A 87 12.24 -1.81 1.62
C ASP A 87 12.19 -2.19 3.12
N ALA A 88 11.03 -2.64 3.62
CA ALA A 88 10.90 -3.14 4.99
C ALA A 88 11.82 -4.34 5.26
N LYS A 89 11.89 -5.28 4.31
CA LYS A 89 12.79 -6.43 4.39
C LYS A 89 14.25 -6.01 4.41
N ALA A 90 14.67 -5.08 3.56
CA ALA A 90 16.05 -4.61 3.52
C ALA A 90 16.46 -3.98 4.87
N LYS A 91 15.57 -3.19 5.48
CA LYS A 91 15.78 -2.61 6.83
C LYS A 91 15.85 -3.67 7.92
N ALA A 92 14.99 -4.69 7.87
CA ALA A 92 15.04 -5.82 8.81
C ALA A 92 16.35 -6.61 8.66
N ASP A 93 16.80 -6.88 7.43
CA ASP A 93 18.04 -7.59 7.15
C ASP A 93 19.26 -6.82 7.68
N ALA A 94 19.30 -5.49 7.49
CA ALA A 94 20.33 -4.62 8.07
C ALA A 94 20.32 -4.65 9.61
N ALA A 95 19.15 -4.64 10.25
CA ALA A 95 19.02 -4.74 11.69
C ALA A 95 19.55 -6.08 12.24
N ARG A 96 19.25 -7.20 11.57
CA ARG A 96 19.77 -8.53 11.95
C ARG A 96 21.30 -8.57 11.86
N GLN A 97 21.89 -7.97 10.83
CA GLN A 97 23.36 -7.85 10.72
C GLN A 97 23.97 -7.02 11.86
N ALA A 98 23.33 -5.91 12.25
CA ALA A 98 23.77 -5.11 13.39
C ALA A 98 23.71 -5.92 14.71
N ILE A 99 22.65 -6.72 14.92
CA ILE A 99 22.53 -7.62 16.08
C ILE A 99 23.64 -8.69 16.05
N ASP A 100 23.97 -9.24 14.89
CA ASP A 100 25.04 -10.23 14.75
C ASP A 100 26.41 -9.65 15.07
N ASN A 101 26.66 -8.40 14.68
CA ASN A 101 27.92 -7.70 14.95
C ASN A 101 28.04 -7.18 16.40
N ALA A 102 26.93 -7.09 17.15
CA ALA A 102 26.95 -6.63 18.52
C ALA A 102 27.72 -7.58 19.46
N THR A 103 28.57 -7.02 20.32
CA THR A 103 29.45 -7.77 21.24
C THR A 103 28.96 -7.77 22.69
N THR A 104 28.09 -6.82 23.05
CA THR A 104 27.45 -6.67 24.38
C THR A 104 25.94 -6.81 24.28
N ASN A 105 25.27 -7.15 25.39
CA ASN A 105 23.81 -7.25 25.39
C ASN A 105 23.15 -5.87 25.24
N ASP A 106 23.79 -4.82 25.76
CA ASP A 106 23.37 -3.44 25.54
C ASP A 106 23.42 -3.06 24.06
N ALA A 107 24.49 -3.43 23.35
CA ALA A 107 24.59 -3.20 21.91
C ALA A 107 23.55 -4.00 21.12
N VAL A 108 23.25 -5.24 21.54
CA VAL A 108 22.14 -6.04 20.97
C VAL A 108 20.80 -5.32 21.18
N THR A 109 20.55 -4.79 22.37
CA THR A 109 19.32 -4.06 22.70
C THR A 109 19.18 -2.77 21.89
N GLN A 110 20.27 -2.01 21.74
CA GLN A 110 20.29 -0.81 20.91
C GLN A 110 20.04 -1.14 19.43
N ALA A 111 20.71 -2.17 18.89
CA ALA A 111 20.52 -2.60 17.51
C ALA A 111 19.10 -3.10 17.24
N LYS A 112 18.52 -3.86 18.19
CA LYS A 112 17.10 -4.27 18.15
C LYS A 112 16.19 -3.05 18.07
N ASN A 113 16.30 -2.11 19.02
CA ASN A 113 15.39 -0.97 19.09
C ASN A 113 15.48 -0.09 17.84
N ALA A 114 16.70 0.23 17.39
CA ALA A 114 16.92 0.97 16.15
C ALA A 114 16.36 0.22 14.93
N GLY A 115 16.53 -1.10 14.88
CA GLY A 115 16.02 -1.96 13.82
C GLY A 115 14.50 -1.97 13.73
N VAL A 116 13.81 -2.13 14.86
CA VAL A 116 12.33 -2.07 14.94
C VAL A 116 11.84 -0.71 14.45
N THR A 117 12.40 0.40 14.97
CA THR A 117 12.04 1.75 14.52
C THR A 117 12.27 1.96 13.02
N SER A 118 13.38 1.43 12.50
CA SER A 118 13.68 1.51 11.06
C SER A 118 12.62 0.79 10.22
N VAL A 119 12.30 -0.46 10.56
CA VAL A 119 11.25 -1.23 9.86
C VAL A 119 9.89 -0.52 9.94
N ASP A 120 9.52 -0.01 11.12
CA ASP A 120 8.26 0.68 11.33
C ASP A 120 8.14 1.99 10.52
N SER A 121 9.27 2.63 10.18
CA SER A 121 9.30 3.88 9.42
C SER A 121 8.87 3.75 7.95
N VAL A 122 8.78 2.54 7.41
CA VAL A 122 8.43 2.31 5.99
C VAL A 122 7.01 2.80 5.73
N THR A 123 6.83 3.85 4.95
CA THR A 123 5.51 4.47 4.75
C THR A 123 5.24 4.61 3.24
N PRO A 124 4.68 3.58 2.58
CA PRO A 124 4.37 3.68 1.17
C PRO A 124 3.28 4.73 0.93
N THR A 125 3.46 5.52 -0.12
CA THR A 125 2.50 6.51 -0.58
C THR A 125 1.82 5.99 -1.85
N PRO A 126 0.48 5.85 -1.88
CA PRO A 126 -0.25 5.48 -3.09
C PRO A 126 -0.11 6.55 -4.17
N THR A 127 0.17 6.14 -5.41
CA THR A 127 0.35 7.06 -6.54
C THR A 127 -0.56 6.71 -7.72
N ALA A 128 -0.72 5.42 -8.03
CA ALA A 128 -1.46 4.98 -9.22
C ALA A 128 -2.96 5.34 -9.15
N LYS A 129 -3.67 4.94 -8.09
CA LYS A 129 -5.10 5.22 -7.95
C LYS A 129 -5.43 6.71 -7.86
N PRO A 130 -4.74 7.54 -7.04
CA PRO A 130 -5.00 8.97 -6.99
C PRO A 130 -4.81 9.67 -8.34
N ALA A 131 -3.74 9.35 -9.08
CA ALA A 131 -3.49 9.92 -10.40
C ALA A 131 -4.59 9.54 -11.41
N ALA A 132 -5.03 8.28 -11.40
CA ALA A 132 -6.13 7.84 -12.27
C ALA A 132 -7.45 8.54 -11.95
N LYS A 133 -7.79 8.73 -10.67
CA LYS A 133 -9.01 9.46 -10.26
C LYS A 133 -8.97 10.92 -10.69
N GLN A 134 -7.80 11.58 -10.60
CA GLN A 134 -7.64 12.93 -11.09
C GLN A 134 -7.89 13.03 -12.60
N ALA A 135 -7.38 12.07 -13.38
CA ALA A 135 -7.63 12.04 -14.83
C ALA A 135 -9.13 11.85 -15.16
N ILE A 136 -9.88 11.10 -14.35
CA ILE A 136 -11.34 10.98 -14.49
C ILE A 136 -12.05 12.31 -14.18
N ASP A 137 -11.61 13.04 -13.16
CA ASP A 137 -12.16 14.37 -12.84
C ASP A 137 -11.90 15.38 -13.96
N ASP A 138 -10.69 15.36 -14.54
CA ASP A 138 -10.33 16.23 -15.66
C ASP A 138 -11.19 15.89 -16.91
N ALA A 139 -11.38 14.60 -17.20
CA ALA A 139 -12.23 14.15 -18.31
C ALA A 139 -13.70 14.57 -18.11
N LEU A 140 -14.23 14.43 -16.89
CA LEU A 140 -15.58 14.89 -16.55
C LEU A 140 -15.71 16.41 -16.73
N LYS A 141 -14.71 17.18 -16.28
CA LYS A 141 -14.70 18.63 -16.44
C LYS A 141 -14.76 19.03 -17.92
N VAL A 142 -13.88 18.46 -18.75
CA VAL A 142 -13.87 18.70 -20.20
C VAL A 142 -15.22 18.37 -20.82
N LYS A 143 -15.85 17.27 -20.39
CA LYS A 143 -17.15 16.87 -20.92
C LYS A 143 -18.27 17.83 -20.53
N ASN A 144 -18.29 18.29 -19.28
CA ASN A 144 -19.26 19.28 -18.80
C ASN A 144 -19.11 20.62 -19.52
N ASP A 145 -17.86 21.07 -19.74
CA ASP A 145 -17.58 22.30 -20.49
C ASP A 145 -18.10 22.20 -21.94
N ALA A 146 -17.95 21.04 -22.60
CA ALA A 146 -18.50 20.80 -23.93
C ALA A 146 -20.04 20.78 -23.97
N ILE A 147 -20.69 20.19 -22.95
CA ILE A 147 -22.16 20.21 -22.80
C ILE A 147 -22.66 21.64 -22.59
N ASP A 148 -21.97 22.43 -21.78
CA ASP A 148 -22.33 23.83 -21.53
C ASP A 148 -22.20 24.71 -22.77
N ALA A 149 -21.16 24.49 -23.57
CA ALA A 149 -20.94 25.21 -24.82
C ALA A 149 -21.99 24.89 -25.91
N ASN A 150 -22.71 23.76 -25.80
CA ASN A 150 -23.75 23.41 -26.77
C ASN A 150 -25.00 24.29 -26.56
N ASN A 151 -25.15 25.29 -27.43
CA ASN A 151 -26.25 26.25 -27.39
C ASN A 151 -27.56 25.73 -27.99
N ASP A 152 -27.58 24.55 -28.61
CA ASP A 152 -28.83 23.95 -29.11
C ASP A 152 -29.62 23.28 -27.99
N LEU A 153 -28.93 22.83 -26.93
CA LEU A 153 -29.55 22.22 -25.76
C LEU A 153 -30.26 23.25 -24.87
N THR A 154 -31.32 22.82 -24.19
CA THR A 154 -31.92 23.55 -23.06
C THR A 154 -31.15 23.30 -21.76
N ALA A 155 -31.52 24.02 -20.70
CA ALA A 155 -30.93 23.83 -19.38
C ALA A 155 -31.22 22.41 -18.84
N GLU A 156 -32.42 21.90 -19.05
CA GLU A 156 -32.87 20.58 -18.62
C GLU A 156 -32.11 19.46 -19.36
N GLU A 157 -31.93 19.60 -20.68
CA GLU A 157 -31.16 18.66 -21.49
C GLU A 157 -29.67 18.65 -21.08
N LYS A 158 -29.09 19.83 -20.80
CA LYS A 158 -27.72 19.95 -20.26
C LYS A 158 -27.59 19.28 -18.89
N ALA A 159 -28.53 19.55 -17.98
CA ALA A 159 -28.50 18.98 -16.63
C ALA A 159 -28.51 17.45 -16.67
N LYS A 160 -29.40 16.87 -17.48
CA LYS A 160 -29.49 15.41 -17.66
C LYS A 160 -28.21 14.81 -18.26
N ALA A 161 -27.59 15.49 -19.22
CA ALA A 161 -26.33 15.05 -19.81
C ALA A 161 -25.16 15.09 -18.81
N LYS A 162 -25.09 16.13 -17.98
CA LYS A 162 -24.06 16.25 -16.93
C LYS A 162 -24.25 15.22 -15.82
N GLU A 163 -25.49 14.92 -15.46
CA GLU A 163 -25.80 13.85 -14.51
C GLU A 163 -25.33 12.48 -15.03
N ASP A 164 -25.60 12.18 -16.31
CA ASP A 164 -25.12 10.95 -16.94
C ASP A 164 -23.58 10.88 -17.02
N ALA A 165 -22.91 11.98 -17.38
CA ALA A 165 -21.45 12.06 -17.38
C ALA A 165 -20.87 11.85 -15.97
N LYS A 166 -21.49 12.46 -14.94
CA LYS A 166 -21.09 12.28 -13.54
C LYS A 166 -21.26 10.84 -13.08
N ALA A 167 -22.38 10.19 -13.42
CA ALA A 167 -22.62 8.80 -13.05
C ALA A 167 -21.54 7.86 -13.64
N LYS A 168 -21.14 8.10 -14.90
CA LYS A 168 -20.05 7.36 -15.54
C LYS A 168 -18.68 7.62 -14.88
N ALA A 169 -18.41 8.86 -14.47
CA ALA A 169 -17.19 9.19 -13.74
C ALA A 169 -17.14 8.52 -12.35
N ASP A 170 -18.25 8.51 -11.63
CA ASP A 170 -18.35 7.85 -10.32
C ASP A 170 -18.15 6.32 -10.46
N ALA A 171 -18.74 5.70 -11.49
CA ALA A 171 -18.51 4.29 -11.80
C ALA A 171 -17.04 3.97 -12.14
N ALA A 172 -16.37 4.84 -12.92
CA ALA A 172 -14.95 4.71 -13.22
C ALA A 172 -14.06 4.80 -11.97
N LYS A 173 -14.35 5.74 -11.07
CA LYS A 173 -13.64 5.86 -9.79
C LYS A 173 -13.80 4.62 -8.92
N GLN A 174 -15.00 4.04 -8.88
CA GLN A 174 -15.24 2.77 -8.18
C GLN A 174 -14.46 1.60 -8.80
N ALA A 175 -14.35 1.54 -10.13
CA ALA A 175 -13.53 0.55 -10.81
C ALA A 175 -12.03 0.72 -10.46
N ILE A 176 -11.53 1.96 -10.41
CA ILE A 176 -10.16 2.28 -9.97
C ILE A 176 -9.93 1.85 -8.51
N ASP A 177 -10.90 2.07 -7.63
CA ASP A 177 -10.81 1.64 -6.23
C ASP A 177 -10.68 0.13 -6.08
N ASN A 178 -11.42 -0.62 -6.91
CA ASN A 178 -11.40 -2.09 -6.90
C ASN A 178 -10.18 -2.70 -7.61
N ALA A 179 -9.48 -1.92 -8.44
CA ALA A 179 -8.29 -2.39 -9.15
C ALA A 179 -7.15 -2.70 -8.18
N THR A 180 -6.47 -3.82 -8.41
CA THR A 180 -5.40 -4.32 -7.50
C THR A 180 -4.00 -4.14 -8.08
N THR A 181 -3.86 -3.92 -9.38
CA THR A 181 -2.58 -3.73 -10.10
C THR A 181 -2.55 -2.40 -10.82
N ASN A 182 -1.36 -1.91 -11.14
CA ASN A 182 -1.19 -0.70 -11.96
C ASN A 182 -1.91 -0.82 -13.31
N ASP A 183 -1.82 -1.97 -13.98
CA ASP A 183 -2.47 -2.21 -15.27
C ASP A 183 -4.00 -2.15 -15.17
N ALA A 184 -4.57 -2.72 -14.10
CA ALA A 184 -6.02 -2.65 -13.88
C ALA A 184 -6.50 -1.23 -13.56
N VAL A 185 -5.69 -0.44 -12.84
CA VAL A 185 -5.96 0.99 -12.59
C VAL A 185 -5.95 1.76 -13.91
N GLU A 186 -4.95 1.52 -14.77
CA GLU A 186 -4.81 2.16 -16.08
C GLU A 186 -5.98 1.79 -17.01
N GLN A 187 -6.38 0.53 -17.04
CA GLN A 187 -7.52 0.06 -17.81
C GLN A 187 -8.82 0.75 -17.34
N ALA A 188 -9.09 0.76 -16.02
CA ALA A 188 -10.29 1.40 -15.46
C ALA A 188 -10.33 2.91 -15.75
N LYS A 189 -9.18 3.58 -15.69
CA LYS A 189 -9.03 4.99 -16.08
C LYS A 189 -9.42 5.21 -17.55
N ASN A 190 -8.88 4.40 -18.46
CA ASN A 190 -9.10 4.55 -19.90
C ASN A 190 -10.55 4.22 -20.30
N ASP A 191 -11.13 3.16 -19.73
CA ASP A 191 -12.52 2.78 -19.94
C ASP A 191 -13.48 3.85 -19.39
N GLY A 192 -13.15 4.41 -18.23
CA GLY A 192 -13.88 5.51 -17.61
C GLY A 192 -13.88 6.78 -18.45
N ALA A 193 -12.71 7.22 -18.92
CA ALA A 193 -12.58 8.38 -19.79
C ALA A 193 -13.35 8.18 -21.10
N THR A 194 -13.27 6.99 -21.70
CA THR A 194 -14.03 6.62 -22.89
C THR A 194 -15.53 6.71 -22.63
N SER A 195 -16.01 6.12 -21.53
CA SER A 195 -17.41 6.16 -21.13
C SER A 195 -17.91 7.61 -20.96
N ILE A 196 -17.18 8.47 -20.25
CA ILE A 196 -17.53 9.89 -20.07
C ILE A 196 -17.60 10.60 -21.43
N SER A 197 -16.59 10.40 -22.29
CA SER A 197 -16.54 11.05 -23.60
C SER A 197 -17.72 10.68 -24.51
N SER A 198 -18.27 9.46 -24.35
CA SER A 198 -19.41 8.95 -25.12
C SER A 198 -20.75 9.64 -24.83
N VAL A 199 -20.86 10.47 -23.79
CA VAL A 199 -22.13 11.15 -23.44
C VAL A 199 -22.51 12.18 -24.50
N THR A 200 -23.42 11.85 -25.40
CA THR A 200 -23.82 12.73 -26.51
C THR A 200 -25.28 13.14 -26.37
N PRO A 201 -25.57 14.30 -25.73
CA PRO A 201 -26.93 14.80 -25.64
C PRO A 201 -27.44 15.27 -27.01
N THR A 202 -28.67 14.91 -27.32
CA THR A 202 -29.36 15.34 -28.55
C THR A 202 -30.35 16.46 -28.21
N PRO A 203 -30.24 17.64 -28.84
CA PRO A 203 -31.23 18.71 -28.70
C PRO A 203 -32.58 18.26 -29.28
N THR A 204 -33.65 18.41 -28.49
CA THR A 204 -35.01 18.04 -28.91
C THR A 204 -35.98 19.21 -28.80
N ALA A 205 -35.89 19.99 -27.72
CA ALA A 205 -36.86 21.05 -27.45
C ALA A 205 -36.78 22.22 -28.45
N LYS A 206 -35.57 22.75 -28.75
CA LYS A 206 -35.42 23.85 -29.70
C LYS A 206 -35.76 23.45 -31.14
N PRO A 207 -35.28 22.29 -31.68
CA PRO A 207 -35.70 21.84 -33.00
C PRO A 207 -37.22 21.65 -33.12
N ALA A 208 -37.87 21.04 -32.12
CA ALA A 208 -39.32 20.86 -32.12
C ALA A 208 -40.07 22.20 -32.14
N ALA A 209 -39.64 23.19 -31.34
CA ALA A 209 -40.26 24.51 -31.32
C ALA A 209 -40.12 25.25 -32.66
N LYS A 210 -38.94 25.15 -33.32
CA LYS A 210 -38.73 25.72 -34.66
C LYS A 210 -39.64 25.06 -35.69
N GLN A 211 -39.77 23.74 -35.67
CA GLN A 211 -40.67 23.01 -36.57
C GLN A 211 -42.12 23.49 -36.45
N VAL A 212 -42.61 23.69 -35.22
CA VAL A 212 -43.98 24.21 -34.99
C VAL A 212 -44.18 25.61 -35.59
N ILE A 213 -43.16 26.47 -35.52
CA ILE A 213 -43.20 27.81 -36.14
C ILE A 213 -43.21 27.69 -37.67
N ASP A 214 -42.34 26.84 -38.24
CA ASP A 214 -42.26 26.63 -39.69
C ASP A 214 -43.59 26.07 -40.25
N ASP A 215 -44.20 25.12 -39.54
CA ASP A 215 -45.51 24.58 -39.90
C ASP A 215 -46.63 25.64 -39.82
N SER A 216 -46.59 26.49 -38.79
CA SER A 216 -47.55 27.59 -38.62
C SER A 216 -47.41 28.66 -39.71
N LEU A 217 -46.16 29.00 -40.09
CA LEU A 217 -45.87 29.91 -41.18
C LEU A 217 -46.38 29.36 -42.51
N LYS A 218 -46.10 28.09 -42.80
CA LYS A 218 -46.58 27.41 -44.00
C LYS A 218 -48.11 27.46 -44.09
N ALA A 219 -48.80 27.07 -43.02
CA ALA A 219 -50.27 27.12 -42.97
C ALA A 219 -50.82 28.53 -43.18
N LYS A 220 -50.13 29.57 -42.69
CA LYS A 220 -50.56 30.95 -42.88
C LYS A 220 -50.34 31.44 -44.31
N ASN A 221 -49.23 31.09 -44.94
CA ASN A 221 -48.96 31.38 -46.35
C ASN A 221 -50.00 30.71 -47.24
N ASP A 222 -50.28 29.42 -47.05
CA ASP A 222 -51.31 28.69 -47.81
C ASP A 222 -52.69 29.37 -47.69
N ALA A 223 -53.04 29.89 -46.51
CA ALA A 223 -54.30 30.62 -46.30
C ALA A 223 -54.33 32.02 -46.93
N ILE A 224 -53.17 32.70 -47.03
CA ILE A 224 -53.04 33.98 -47.72
C ILE A 224 -53.17 33.77 -49.22
N ASP A 225 -52.46 32.78 -49.77
CA ASP A 225 -52.48 32.45 -51.20
C ASP A 225 -53.87 32.02 -51.68
N ALA A 226 -54.67 31.41 -50.80
CA ALA A 226 -56.05 31.03 -51.09
C ALA A 226 -57.06 32.20 -51.01
N ASN A 227 -56.65 33.40 -50.55
CA ASN A 227 -57.56 34.53 -50.37
C ASN A 227 -57.68 35.37 -51.66
N ASN A 228 -58.73 35.10 -52.44
CA ASN A 228 -59.02 35.77 -53.72
C ASN A 228 -59.34 37.27 -53.61
N ASP A 229 -59.56 37.81 -52.40
CA ASP A 229 -59.78 39.25 -52.19
C ASP A 229 -58.46 40.04 -52.14
N LEU A 230 -57.31 39.35 -52.08
CA LEU A 230 -55.98 39.97 -52.13
C LEU A 230 -55.49 40.08 -53.57
N THR A 231 -54.88 41.22 -53.92
CA THR A 231 -54.22 41.43 -55.21
C THR A 231 -52.76 41.01 -55.12
N ALA A 232 -52.25 40.29 -56.12
CA ALA A 232 -50.81 40.02 -56.25
C ALA A 232 -50.08 41.24 -56.85
N GLU A 233 -48.98 41.67 -56.21
CA GLU A 233 -48.01 42.62 -56.77
C GLU A 233 -46.83 41.88 -57.42
#